data_AF-A0A6N7Q3U5-F1
#
_entry.id   AF-A0A6N7Q3U5-F1
#
_cell.length_a   1.000
_cell.length_b   1.000
_cell.length_c   1.000
_cell.angle_alpha   90.00
_cell.angle_beta   90.00
_cell.angle_gamma   90.00
#
_symmetry.space_group_name_H-M   'P 1'
#
loop_
_entity.id
_entity.type
_entity.pdbx_description
1 polymer ?
#
loop_
_entity_poly.entity_id
_entity_poly.type
_entity_poly.pdbx_seq_one_letter_code
_entity_poly.pdbx_strand_id
1 'polypeptide(L)'
;MLRRAKRMSLAADVEAATLKVLALARAHEDANGPVQDALADRDGADDDLDLTAKSARGTLAGRAVDAARKGPYTLIFPDGIDYYTAAPLDKQVSRYGELIDRLEEHLPGGDPVRLEAVPALKTGIAAFTGAVEMLAKARTDEALAGTRLEAAEDEWARLLTKVYGFLLAELGRAAAERFFPKAKSGTKKPGGDRG
;
A
#
# COMPACT_ATOMS: atom_id res chain seq x y z
N MET A 1 11.56 -3.34 -38.55
CA MET A 1 12.47 -3.61 -39.69
C MET A 1 12.70 -5.10 -39.95
N LEU A 2 12.73 -5.97 -38.93
CA LEU A 2 12.92 -7.44 -39.08
C LEU A 2 11.95 -8.09 -40.09
N ARG A 3 10.64 -7.79 -39.98
CA ARG A 3 9.63 -8.28 -40.94
C ARG A 3 9.92 -7.85 -42.38
N ARG A 4 10.30 -6.58 -42.60
CA ARG A 4 10.67 -6.07 -43.94
C ARG A 4 11.89 -6.79 -44.51
N ALA A 5 12.80 -7.23 -43.65
CA ALA A 5 13.97 -8.01 -44.00
C ALA A 5 13.73 -9.53 -44.01
N LYS A 6 12.46 -9.98 -44.10
CA LYS A 6 12.03 -11.38 -44.15
C LYS A 6 12.46 -12.26 -42.96
N ARG A 7 12.85 -11.67 -41.83
CA ARG A 7 13.22 -12.38 -40.58
C ARG A 7 12.01 -12.51 -39.67
N MET A 8 11.04 -13.33 -40.08
CA MET A 8 9.73 -13.38 -39.45
C MET A 8 9.74 -14.01 -38.05
N SER A 9 10.54 -15.06 -37.82
CA SER A 9 10.68 -15.68 -36.50
C SER A 9 11.25 -14.71 -35.46
N LEU A 10 12.37 -14.07 -35.77
CA LEU A 10 12.98 -13.06 -34.89
C LEU A 10 12.03 -11.88 -34.61
N ALA A 11 11.24 -11.47 -35.60
CA ALA A 11 10.25 -10.43 -35.41
C ALA A 11 9.13 -10.86 -34.46
N ALA A 12 8.65 -12.10 -34.60
CA ALA A 12 7.61 -12.66 -33.74
C ALA A 12 8.10 -12.83 -32.30
N ASP A 13 9.32 -13.33 -32.10
CA ASP A 13 9.90 -13.50 -30.75
C ASP A 13 10.06 -12.17 -30.03
N VAL A 14 10.57 -11.14 -30.71
CA VAL A 14 10.73 -9.79 -30.14
C VAL A 14 9.37 -9.17 -29.83
N GLU A 15 8.38 -9.33 -30.70
CA GLU A 15 7.03 -8.84 -30.46
C GLU A 15 6.37 -9.52 -29.26
N ALA A 16 6.46 -10.85 -29.17
CA ALA A 16 5.92 -11.61 -28.04
C ALA A 16 6.56 -11.18 -26.71
N ALA A 17 7.89 -11.04 -26.67
CA ALA A 17 8.59 -10.56 -25.48
C ALA A 17 8.22 -9.11 -25.13
N THR A 18 8.05 -8.24 -26.14
CA THR A 18 7.64 -6.84 -25.92
C THR A 18 6.22 -6.78 -25.36
N LEU A 19 5.29 -7.56 -25.90
CA LEU A 19 3.91 -7.63 -25.40
C LEU A 19 3.86 -8.19 -23.97
N LYS A 20 4.72 -9.17 -23.64
CA LYS A 20 4.85 -9.69 -22.27
C LYS A 20 5.30 -8.60 -21.29
N VAL A 21 6.34 -7.82 -21.64
CA VAL A 21 6.79 -6.69 -20.81
C VAL A 21 5.67 -5.67 -20.63
N LEU A 22 4.99 -5.27 -21.70
CA LEU A 22 3.88 -4.30 -21.61
C LEU A 22 2.74 -4.81 -20.72
N ALA A 23 2.36 -6.08 -20.84
CA ALA A 23 1.31 -6.67 -20.02
C ALA A 23 1.70 -6.71 -18.54
N LEU A 24 2.95 -7.06 -18.22
CA LEU A 24 3.44 -7.10 -16.84
C LEU A 24 3.64 -5.70 -16.25
N ALA A 25 4.04 -4.72 -17.07
CA ALA A 25 4.12 -3.33 -16.65
C ALA A 25 2.74 -2.81 -16.24
N ARG A 26 1.73 -3.11 -17.06
CA ARG A 26 0.34 -2.77 -16.74
C ARG A 26 -0.15 -3.47 -15.46
N ALA A 27 0.15 -4.76 -15.31
CA ALA A 27 -0.23 -5.50 -14.11
C ALA A 27 0.42 -4.95 -12.83
N HIS A 28 1.67 -4.47 -12.92
CA HIS A 28 2.34 -3.80 -11.81
C HIS A 28 1.69 -2.45 -11.47
N GLU A 29 1.35 -1.63 -12.47
CA GLU A 29 0.59 -0.40 -12.25
C GLU A 29 -0.78 -0.66 -11.59
N ASP A 30 -1.51 -1.66 -12.10
CA ASP A 30 -2.84 -2.01 -11.59
C ASP A 30 -2.77 -2.58 -10.15
N ALA A 31 -1.61 -3.10 -9.70
CA ALA A 31 -1.42 -3.61 -8.34
C ALA A 31 -1.33 -2.49 -7.27
N ASN A 32 -1.07 -1.25 -7.65
CA ASN A 32 -1.03 -0.12 -6.70
C ASN A 32 -2.43 0.25 -6.18
N GLY A 33 -3.48 0.09 -7.00
CA GLY A 33 -4.86 0.39 -6.60
C GLY A 33 -5.27 -0.33 -5.30
N PRO A 34 -5.19 -1.67 -5.25
CA PRO A 34 -5.45 -2.45 -4.04
C PRO A 34 -4.62 -2.03 -2.81
N VAL A 35 -3.38 -1.55 -3.00
CA VAL A 35 -2.54 -1.05 -1.89
C VAL A 35 -3.12 0.24 -1.33
N GLN A 36 -3.56 1.17 -2.18
CA GLN A 36 -4.19 2.41 -1.74
C GLN A 36 -5.52 2.17 -1.04
N ASP A 37 -6.35 1.27 -1.60
CA ASP A 37 -7.63 0.90 -0.98
C ASP A 37 -7.41 0.29 0.41
N ALA A 38 -6.47 -0.66 0.54
CA ALA A 38 -6.17 -1.28 1.83
C ALA A 38 -5.53 -0.32 2.85
N LEU A 39 -4.78 0.70 2.39
CA LEU A 39 -4.31 1.78 3.25
C LEU A 39 -5.48 2.62 3.77
N ALA A 40 -6.40 3.01 2.90
CA ALA A 40 -7.57 3.78 3.27
C ALA A 40 -8.47 3.02 4.25
N ASP A 41 -8.69 1.72 4.04
CA ASP A 41 -9.47 0.88 4.96
C ASP A 41 -8.82 0.78 6.35
N ARG A 42 -7.49 0.64 6.41
CA ARG A 42 -6.75 0.62 7.68
C ARG A 42 -6.87 1.93 8.42
N ASP A 43 -6.67 3.05 7.71
CA ASP A 43 -6.69 4.38 8.31
C ASP A 43 -8.13 4.75 8.74
N GLY A 44 -9.15 4.35 7.97
CA GLY A 44 -10.55 4.50 8.38
C GLY A 44 -10.88 3.69 9.64
N ALA A 45 -10.40 2.45 9.74
CA ALA A 45 -10.61 1.63 10.93
C ALA A 45 -9.89 2.20 12.18
N ASP A 46 -8.74 2.84 12.00
CA ASP A 46 -8.05 3.59 13.07
C ASP A 46 -8.87 4.81 13.51
N ASP A 47 -9.32 5.64 12.56
CA ASP A 47 -10.13 6.82 12.84
C ASP A 47 -11.42 6.47 13.61
N ASP A 48 -12.06 5.35 13.28
CA ASP A 48 -13.25 4.85 13.97
C ASP A 48 -12.96 4.43 15.42
N LEU A 49 -11.81 3.79 15.68
CA LEU A 49 -11.34 3.47 17.04
C LEU A 49 -11.10 4.75 17.84
N ASP A 50 -10.41 5.71 17.22
CA ASP A 50 -10.10 7.03 17.75
C ASP A 50 -11.38 7.80 18.15
N LEU A 51 -12.35 7.84 17.24
CA LEU A 51 -13.64 8.50 17.45
C LEU A 51 -14.41 7.84 18.59
N THR A 52 -14.43 6.51 18.63
CA THR A 52 -15.09 5.75 19.70
C THR A 52 -14.49 6.07 21.06
N ALA A 53 -13.15 6.05 21.18
CA ALA A 53 -12.46 6.35 22.43
C ALA A 53 -12.64 7.81 22.87
N LYS A 54 -12.55 8.76 21.93
CA LYS A 54 -12.81 10.20 22.20
C LYS A 54 -14.25 10.43 22.66
N SER A 55 -15.22 9.74 22.06
CA SER A 55 -16.64 9.83 22.43
C SER A 55 -16.90 9.26 23.83
N ALA A 56 -16.36 8.07 24.13
CA ALA A 56 -16.43 7.47 25.47
C ALA A 56 -15.82 8.39 26.53
N ARG A 57 -14.65 8.97 26.23
CA ARG A 57 -13.95 9.95 27.09
C ARG A 57 -14.78 11.20 27.32
N GLY A 58 -15.40 11.75 26.25
CA GLY A 58 -16.29 12.91 26.34
C GLY A 58 -17.50 12.65 27.24
N THR A 59 -18.18 11.52 27.04
CA THR A 59 -19.34 11.12 27.84
C THR A 59 -18.98 10.92 29.31
N LEU A 60 -17.83 10.29 29.61
CA LEU A 60 -17.36 10.11 30.99
C LEU A 60 -17.01 11.45 31.67
N ALA A 61 -16.31 12.34 30.96
CA ALA A 61 -15.98 13.67 31.46
C ALA A 61 -17.21 14.54 31.71
N GLY A 62 -18.27 14.36 30.91
CA GLY A 62 -19.52 15.12 31.01
C GLY A 62 -20.44 14.76 32.18
N ARG A 63 -20.14 13.70 32.95
CA ARG A 63 -21.01 13.22 34.03
C ARG A 63 -21.12 14.18 35.22
N ALA A 64 -20.08 14.97 35.49
CA ALA A 64 -20.04 15.95 36.56
C ALA A 64 -18.94 16.99 36.28
N VAL A 65 -19.04 18.17 36.93
CA VAL A 65 -18.08 19.28 36.77
C VAL A 65 -16.64 18.86 37.04
N ASP A 66 -16.42 17.91 37.95
CA ASP A 66 -15.11 17.40 38.34
C ASP A 66 -14.90 15.92 38.00
N ALA A 67 -15.73 15.33 37.13
CA ALA A 67 -15.64 13.92 36.75
C ALA A 67 -14.25 13.56 36.20
N ALA A 68 -13.65 14.44 35.39
CA ALA A 68 -12.32 14.24 34.81
C ALA A 68 -11.17 14.17 35.84
N ARG A 69 -11.43 14.51 37.11
CA ARG A 69 -10.45 14.49 38.21
C ARG A 69 -10.69 13.36 39.20
N LYS A 70 -11.68 12.50 38.96
CA LYS A 70 -12.13 11.46 39.88
C LYS A 70 -12.32 10.13 39.16
N GLY A 71 -12.39 9.05 39.94
CA GLY A 71 -12.86 7.76 39.43
C GLY A 71 -14.34 7.85 38.99
N PRO A 72 -14.75 7.11 37.95
CA PRO A 72 -13.96 6.13 37.20
C PRO A 72 -13.07 6.72 36.09
N TYR A 73 -13.23 8.01 35.73
CA TYR A 73 -12.51 8.62 34.60
C TYR A 73 -10.99 8.46 34.70
N THR A 74 -10.40 8.80 35.84
CA THR A 74 -8.93 8.75 36.02
C THR A 74 -8.38 7.33 36.09
N LEU A 75 -9.23 6.34 36.34
CA LEU A 75 -8.85 4.91 36.32
C LEU A 75 -8.89 4.36 34.89
N ILE A 76 -9.80 4.86 34.06
CA ILE A 76 -9.94 4.47 32.65
C ILE A 76 -8.90 5.17 31.77
N PHE A 77 -8.59 6.45 32.04
CA PHE A 77 -7.61 7.24 31.28
C PHE A 77 -6.49 7.77 32.18
N PRO A 78 -5.66 6.91 32.79
CA PRO A 78 -4.61 7.36 33.71
C PRO A 78 -3.57 8.23 33.03
N ASP A 79 -3.20 7.88 31.80
CA ASP A 79 -2.20 8.58 30.98
C ASP A 79 -2.84 9.54 29.96
N GLY A 80 -4.14 9.80 30.12
CA GLY A 80 -4.92 10.60 29.18
C GLY A 80 -5.37 9.83 27.93
N ILE A 81 -6.18 10.49 27.10
CA ILE A 81 -6.74 9.89 25.89
C ILE A 81 -5.69 9.67 24.79
N ASP A 82 -4.69 10.56 24.71
CA ASP A 82 -3.65 10.51 23.68
C ASP A 82 -2.78 9.25 23.80
N TYR A 83 -2.71 8.62 24.98
CA TYR A 83 -2.11 7.30 25.11
C TYR A 83 -2.78 6.29 24.17
N TYR A 84 -4.09 6.33 24.00
CA TYR A 84 -4.79 5.41 23.10
C TYR A 84 -4.76 5.89 21.65
N THR A 85 -5.07 7.17 21.42
CA THR A 85 -5.32 7.69 20.06
C THR A 85 -4.06 8.10 19.30
N ALA A 86 -2.94 8.24 19.99
CA ALA A 86 -1.63 8.43 19.35
C ALA A 86 -0.77 7.17 19.44
N ALA A 87 -1.41 5.99 19.51
CA ALA A 87 -0.70 4.72 19.52
C ALA A 87 0.06 4.51 18.20
N PRO A 88 1.34 4.12 18.24
CA PRO A 88 2.00 3.55 17.08
C PRO A 88 1.20 2.35 16.53
N LEU A 89 1.27 2.11 15.21
CA LEU A 89 0.49 1.05 14.55
C LEU A 89 0.70 -0.34 15.16
N ASP A 90 1.91 -0.65 15.64
CA ASP A 90 2.23 -1.94 16.30
C ASP A 90 1.65 -2.06 17.71
N LYS A 91 1.18 -0.95 18.30
CA LYS A 91 0.59 -0.89 19.64
C LYS A 91 -0.91 -0.70 19.64
N GLN A 92 -1.52 -0.34 18.51
CA GLN A 92 -2.94 -0.04 18.42
C GLN A 92 -3.85 -1.11 19.04
N VAL A 93 -3.73 -2.36 18.59
CA VAL A 93 -4.53 -3.48 19.09
C VAL A 93 -4.37 -3.64 20.61
N SER A 94 -3.12 -3.56 21.11
CA SER A 94 -2.86 -3.69 22.54
C SER A 94 -3.41 -2.52 23.36
N ARG A 95 -3.30 -1.27 22.88
CA ARG A 95 -3.77 -0.10 23.62
C ARG A 95 -5.30 -0.03 23.65
N TYR A 96 -5.96 -0.30 22.54
CA TYR A 96 -7.42 -0.35 22.52
C TYR A 96 -7.97 -1.57 23.29
N GLY A 97 -7.25 -2.69 23.32
CA GLY A 97 -7.52 -3.79 24.23
C GLY A 97 -7.46 -3.37 25.70
N GLU A 98 -6.41 -2.64 26.09
CA GLU A 98 -6.29 -2.10 27.46
C GLU A 98 -7.44 -1.13 27.80
N LEU A 99 -7.88 -0.30 26.84
CA LEU A 99 -9.03 0.57 27.05
C LEU A 99 -10.32 -0.23 27.30
N ILE A 100 -10.55 -1.29 26.54
CA ILE A 100 -11.68 -2.22 26.76
C ILE A 100 -11.63 -2.79 28.17
N ASP A 101 -10.48 -3.33 28.60
CA ASP A 101 -10.33 -3.94 29.91
C ASP A 101 -10.64 -2.94 31.02
N ARG A 102 -10.12 -1.71 30.92
CA ARG A 102 -10.37 -0.63 31.88
C ARG A 102 -11.84 -0.20 31.92
N LEU A 103 -12.51 -0.11 30.77
CA LEU A 103 -13.94 0.17 30.70
C LEU A 103 -14.75 -0.94 31.37
N GLU A 104 -14.38 -2.20 31.17
CA GLU A 104 -15.05 -3.35 31.77
C GLU A 104 -14.80 -3.49 33.27
N GLU A 105 -13.61 -3.11 33.75
CA GLU A 105 -13.21 -3.16 35.16
C GLU A 105 -13.84 -2.02 35.97
N HIS A 106 -13.86 -0.80 35.44
CA HIS A 106 -14.21 0.39 36.20
C HIS A 106 -15.63 0.91 35.97
N LEU A 107 -16.36 0.37 34.99
CA LEU A 107 -17.77 0.70 34.76
C LEU A 107 -18.69 -0.50 35.05
N PRO A 108 -19.85 -0.28 35.69
CA PRO A 108 -20.88 -1.30 35.81
C PRO A 108 -21.30 -1.89 34.45
N GLY A 109 -21.70 -3.16 34.42
CA GLY A 109 -22.11 -3.83 33.18
C GLY A 109 -23.25 -3.16 32.42
N GLY A 110 -24.15 -2.45 33.12
CA GLY A 110 -25.26 -1.70 32.53
C GLY A 110 -24.94 -0.23 32.23
N ASP A 111 -23.69 0.21 32.39
CA ASP A 111 -23.29 1.59 32.11
C ASP A 111 -23.38 1.87 30.59
N PRO A 112 -24.06 2.95 30.16
CA PRO A 112 -24.23 3.25 28.74
C PRO A 112 -22.92 3.37 27.96
N VAL A 113 -21.87 3.94 28.57
CA VAL A 113 -20.56 4.07 27.90
C VAL A 113 -19.94 2.71 27.68
N ARG A 114 -20.06 1.80 28.65
CA ARG A 114 -19.56 0.42 28.50
C ARG A 114 -20.35 -0.33 27.43
N LEU A 115 -21.68 -0.23 27.45
CA LEU A 115 -22.56 -0.93 26.51
C LEU A 115 -22.35 -0.50 25.06
N GLU A 116 -21.96 0.75 24.82
CA GLU A 116 -21.70 1.28 23.49
C GLU A 116 -20.23 1.12 23.07
N ALA A 117 -19.29 1.60 23.88
CA ALA A 117 -17.89 1.71 23.49
C ALA A 117 -17.20 0.35 23.42
N VAL A 118 -17.45 -0.57 24.36
CA VAL A 118 -16.78 -1.87 24.37
C VAL A 118 -17.04 -2.70 23.11
N PRO A 119 -18.29 -2.95 22.67
CA PRO A 119 -18.52 -3.69 21.44
C PRO A 119 -18.03 -2.95 20.19
N ALA A 120 -18.13 -1.61 20.16
CA ALA A 120 -17.59 -0.80 19.07
C ALA A 120 -16.07 -0.92 18.96
N LEU A 121 -15.34 -0.80 20.08
CA LEU A 121 -13.88 -0.98 20.14
C LEU A 121 -13.46 -2.40 19.73
N LYS A 122 -14.18 -3.44 20.20
CA LYS A 122 -13.91 -4.84 19.78
C LYS A 122 -14.08 -5.01 18.26
N THR A 123 -15.10 -4.39 17.69
CA THR A 123 -15.36 -4.40 16.25
C THR A 123 -14.29 -3.63 15.48
N GLY A 124 -13.91 -2.45 15.95
CA GLY A 124 -12.84 -1.63 15.37
C GLY A 124 -11.48 -2.33 15.39
N ILE A 125 -11.13 -3.01 16.50
CA ILE A 125 -9.88 -3.79 16.58
C ILE A 125 -9.86 -4.90 15.53
N ALA A 126 -10.98 -5.61 15.35
CA ALA A 126 -11.10 -6.65 14.34
C ALA A 126 -10.99 -6.08 12.91
N ALA A 127 -11.65 -4.95 12.64
CA ALA A 127 -11.58 -4.25 11.36
C ALA A 127 -10.16 -3.78 11.04
N PHE A 128 -9.50 -3.11 12.00
CA PHE A 128 -8.12 -2.65 11.87
C PHE A 128 -7.16 -3.83 11.61
N THR A 129 -7.29 -4.91 12.38
CA THR A 129 -6.45 -6.11 12.20
C THR A 129 -6.63 -6.70 10.79
N GLY A 130 -7.88 -6.85 10.35
CA GLY A 130 -8.17 -7.33 8.99
C GLY A 130 -7.63 -6.42 7.90
N ALA A 131 -7.73 -5.09 8.07
CA ALA A 131 -7.19 -4.13 7.12
C ALA A 131 -5.66 -4.16 7.05
N VAL A 132 -4.97 -4.34 8.19
CA VAL A 132 -3.51 -4.53 8.24
C VAL A 132 -3.09 -5.79 7.48
N GLU A 133 -3.80 -6.89 7.66
CA GLU A 133 -3.55 -8.14 6.92
C GLU A 133 -3.78 -7.96 5.41
N MET A 134 -4.86 -7.29 5.03
CA MET A 134 -5.16 -7.00 3.63
C MET A 134 -4.10 -6.12 2.99
N LEU A 135 -3.61 -5.10 3.71
CA LEU A 135 -2.53 -4.24 3.24
C LEU A 135 -1.23 -5.03 3.06
N ALA A 136 -0.89 -5.92 4.00
CA ALA A 136 0.29 -6.77 3.88
C ALA A 136 0.20 -7.68 2.64
N LYS A 137 -0.98 -8.26 2.38
CA LYS A 137 -1.23 -9.05 1.18
C LYS A 137 -1.11 -8.20 -0.09
N ALA A 138 -1.73 -7.03 -0.15
CA ALA A 138 -1.69 -6.14 -1.31
C ALA A 138 -0.26 -5.73 -1.66
N ARG A 139 0.55 -5.36 -0.66
CA ARG A 139 1.98 -5.05 -0.85
C ARG A 139 2.80 -6.24 -1.35
N THR A 140 2.47 -7.44 -0.88
CA THR A 140 3.10 -8.67 -1.36
C THR A 140 2.76 -8.90 -2.84
N ASP A 141 1.50 -8.72 -3.22
CA ASP A 141 1.04 -8.87 -4.59
C ASP A 141 1.67 -7.82 -5.53
N GLU A 142 1.78 -6.57 -5.10
CA GLU A 142 2.51 -5.49 -5.79
C GLU A 142 3.99 -5.84 -5.99
N ALA A 143 4.69 -6.27 -4.92
CA ALA A 143 6.10 -6.65 -5.00
C ALA A 143 6.32 -7.82 -5.96
N LEU A 144 5.44 -8.84 -5.95
CA LEU A 144 5.49 -9.96 -6.88
C LEU A 144 5.27 -9.52 -8.33
N ALA A 145 4.36 -8.57 -8.58
CA ALA A 145 4.17 -8.00 -9.90
C ALA A 145 5.43 -7.25 -10.37
N GLY A 146 6.08 -6.50 -9.48
CA GLY A 146 7.35 -5.82 -9.76
C GLY A 146 8.48 -6.79 -10.11
N THR A 147 8.67 -7.85 -9.31
CA THR A 147 9.67 -8.89 -9.62
C THR A 147 9.42 -9.58 -10.95
N ARG A 148 8.15 -9.84 -11.31
CA ARG A 148 7.80 -10.43 -12.61
C ARG A 148 8.11 -9.50 -13.78
N LEU A 149 7.85 -8.20 -13.61
CA LEU A 149 8.20 -7.18 -14.60
C LEU A 149 9.70 -7.11 -14.81
N GLU A 150 10.49 -6.96 -13.74
CA GLU A 150 11.97 -6.93 -13.82
C GLU A 150 12.50 -8.16 -14.55
N ALA A 151 12.03 -9.36 -14.19
CA ALA A 151 12.44 -10.59 -14.85
C ALA A 151 12.12 -10.59 -16.35
N ALA A 152 10.96 -10.06 -16.76
CA ALA A 152 10.57 -9.97 -18.15
C ALA A 152 11.38 -8.92 -18.94
N GLU A 153 11.72 -7.79 -18.32
CA GLU A 153 12.60 -6.78 -18.91
C GLU A 153 14.01 -7.34 -19.14
N ASP A 154 14.52 -8.11 -18.18
CA ASP A 154 15.78 -8.82 -18.26
C ASP A 154 15.80 -9.85 -19.40
N GLU A 155 14.75 -10.68 -19.50
CA GLU A 155 14.57 -11.64 -20.58
C GLU A 155 14.51 -10.94 -21.94
N TRP A 156 13.76 -9.84 -22.03
CA TRP A 156 13.62 -9.03 -23.23
C TRP A 156 14.96 -8.41 -23.65
N ALA A 157 15.73 -7.84 -22.71
CA ALA A 157 17.05 -7.27 -22.97
C ALA A 157 18.05 -8.32 -23.48
N ARG A 158 18.04 -9.52 -22.87
CA ARG A 158 18.86 -10.66 -23.33
C ARG A 158 18.44 -11.11 -24.73
N LEU A 159 17.14 -11.17 -25.02
CA LEU A 159 16.63 -11.50 -26.35
C LEU A 159 17.09 -10.49 -27.39
N LEU A 160 16.95 -9.19 -27.14
CA LEU A 160 17.41 -8.15 -28.06
C LEU A 160 18.92 -8.23 -28.32
N THR A 161 19.71 -8.54 -27.29
CA THR A 161 21.16 -8.75 -27.44
C THR A 161 21.47 -9.95 -28.33
N LYS A 162 20.75 -11.07 -28.17
CA LYS A 162 20.88 -12.24 -29.05
C LYS A 162 20.49 -11.92 -30.49
N VAL A 163 19.37 -11.23 -30.70
CA VAL A 163 18.92 -10.81 -32.04
C VAL A 163 19.94 -9.88 -32.68
N TYR A 164 20.50 -8.94 -31.93
CA TYR A 164 21.57 -8.07 -32.42
C TYR A 164 22.81 -8.86 -32.81
N GLY A 165 23.28 -9.78 -31.95
CA GLY A 165 24.42 -10.65 -32.25
C GLY A 165 24.20 -11.52 -33.50
N PHE A 166 23.00 -12.07 -33.67
CA PHE A 166 22.62 -12.82 -34.87
C PHE A 166 22.70 -11.94 -36.13
N LEU A 167 22.10 -10.76 -36.10
CA LEU A 167 22.14 -9.81 -37.23
C LEU A 167 23.57 -9.32 -37.52
N LEU A 168 24.39 -9.14 -36.49
CA LEU A 168 25.79 -8.75 -36.63
C LEU A 168 26.58 -9.82 -37.38
N ALA A 169 26.40 -11.09 -37.01
CA ALA A 169 27.05 -12.22 -37.65
C ALA A 169 26.59 -12.43 -39.11
N GLU A 170 25.30 -12.23 -39.37
CA GLU A 170 24.71 -12.50 -40.69
C GLU A 170 24.93 -11.34 -41.70
N LEU A 171 24.86 -10.09 -41.24
CA LEU A 171 24.82 -8.90 -42.12
C LEU A 171 26.00 -7.94 -41.93
N GLY A 172 26.82 -8.15 -40.91
CA GLY A 172 27.85 -7.21 -40.49
C GLY A 172 27.29 -5.99 -39.75
N ARG A 173 28.19 -5.28 -39.06
CA ARG A 173 27.85 -4.20 -38.12
C ARG A 173 26.97 -3.10 -38.69
N ALA A 174 27.36 -2.52 -39.83
CA ALA A 174 26.67 -1.37 -40.41
C ALA A 174 25.22 -1.68 -40.83
N ALA A 175 24.93 -2.92 -41.23
CA ALA A 175 23.58 -3.34 -41.58
C ALA A 175 22.76 -3.72 -40.34
N ALA A 176 23.37 -4.36 -39.35
CA ALA A 176 22.72 -4.73 -38.09
C ALA A 176 22.26 -3.50 -37.28
N GLU A 177 23.07 -2.45 -37.21
CA GLU A 177 22.72 -1.20 -36.49
C GLU A 177 21.47 -0.51 -37.06
N ARG A 178 21.12 -0.74 -38.33
CA ARG A 178 19.87 -0.19 -38.91
C ARG A 178 18.62 -0.76 -38.26
N PHE A 179 18.68 -1.95 -37.66
CA PHE A 179 17.53 -2.57 -36.99
C PHE A 179 17.30 -2.04 -35.57
N PHE A 180 18.31 -1.39 -34.98
CA PHE A 180 18.27 -0.82 -33.63
C PHE A 180 18.61 0.68 -33.68
N PRO A 181 17.74 1.50 -34.28
CA PRO A 181 18.01 2.93 -34.38
C PRO A 181 18.14 3.52 -32.97
N LYS A 182 19.26 4.23 -32.73
CA LYS A 182 19.44 4.97 -31.48
C LYS A 182 18.26 5.91 -31.28
N ALA A 183 17.70 5.93 -30.08
CA ALA A 183 16.72 6.93 -29.72
C ALA A 183 17.31 8.31 -30.04
N LYS A 184 16.61 9.13 -30.86
CA LYS A 184 17.03 10.50 -31.09
C LYS A 184 17.01 11.19 -29.73
N SER A 185 18.17 11.60 -29.23
CA SER A 185 18.27 12.44 -28.03
C SER A 185 17.46 13.70 -28.30
N GLY A 186 16.28 13.80 -27.71
CA GLY A 186 15.46 15.00 -27.77
C GLY A 186 16.24 16.16 -27.15
N THR A 187 16.38 17.21 -27.95
CA THR A 187 16.73 18.59 -27.61
C THR A 187 16.47 18.98 -26.14
N LYS A 188 17.49 19.61 -25.52
CA LYS A 188 17.46 20.37 -24.26
C LYS A 188 16.05 20.90 -23.91
N LYS A 189 15.54 20.55 -22.72
CA LYS A 189 14.50 21.33 -22.02
C LYS A 189 14.97 22.80 -21.96
N PRO A 190 14.23 23.79 -22.49
CA PRO A 190 14.44 25.17 -22.07
C PRO A 190 13.98 25.30 -20.61
N GLY A 191 14.70 26.12 -19.85
CA GLY A 191 14.59 26.22 -18.39
C GLY A 191 13.17 26.41 -17.88
N GLY A 192 12.81 25.62 -16.87
CA GLY A 192 11.70 25.94 -15.97
C GLY A 192 12.21 26.97 -14.98
N ASP A 193 11.83 28.22 -15.23
CA ASP A 193 12.00 29.34 -14.32
C ASP A 193 11.23 29.08 -13.02
N ARG A 194 11.82 29.47 -11.88
CA ARG A 194 11.16 29.44 -10.58
C ARG A 194 10.34 30.72 -10.46
N GLY A 195 9.04 30.57 -10.24
CA GLY A 195 8.14 31.64 -9.79
C GLY A 195 7.13 31.05 -8.84
#